data_AF-A0A0R3RK70-F1
#
_entry.id   AF-A0A0R3RK70-F1
#
_cell.length_a   1.000
_cell.length_b   1.000
_cell.length_c   1.000
_cell.angle_alpha   90.00
_cell.angle_beta   90.00
_cell.angle_gamma   90.00
#
_symmetry.space_group_name_H-M   'P 1'
#
loop_
_entity.id
_entity.type
_entity.pdbx_description
1 polymer ?
#
loop_
_entity_poly.entity_id
_entity_poly.type
_entity_poly.pdbx_seq_one_letter_code
_entity_poly.pdbx_strand_id
1 'polypeptide(L)'
;MVAVIHLWISLLAHGMSEIAASRFHVHNFEKSDGLYDIMTDDELPSQWTTYYRRSFNENETSDLLHFLVHTNYDHRKEPESNNREAVTINVSIVVSNIRAVSEVTMDYALELFYRESWLDQRLRYQDHFKDQEISLHESYINFLWHPDTFMPNAIVSKNPQQHSISHRSLLRLSENGTVLYSRRISIVAECPMDLTLFPFDSQLCKLGIENGYTADHVRYSWSKDVKAPLLLHKIRLPDFQIKEAYVTSVIESYATGNYSRLYVCFVFDRSSGFCLIQLVVPATAVVITSWDMVSIILAITFLIFSYNEMMPRVSYIKAMDIYLGVCFMAVFLALIKLAFVKFMRQRLNEDRKCSSIIASILAKVNVATNDTFNEPSGIIVASSRTACIDFDLSSLQRRSCRLSNSHTSISINDPLDLDYLEKRKEKRWFTLKNLLNKCRLTKKSIQIFHWIFQMIFMIAFTSFCLFYFLLYPNMQVNMEDEECDRTKSEWFAEIT
;
A
#
# COMPACT_ATOMS: atom_id res chain seq x y z
N MET A 1 20.88 5.82 28.16
CA MET A 1 19.77 5.31 27.32
C MET A 1 18.40 5.66 27.91
N VAL A 2 18.12 5.39 29.19
CA VAL A 2 16.85 5.77 29.86
C VAL A 2 16.62 7.29 29.93
N ALA A 3 17.68 8.09 30.12
CA ALA A 3 17.58 9.55 30.17
C ALA A 3 17.19 10.20 28.82
N VAL A 4 17.54 9.57 27.69
CA VAL A 4 17.21 10.07 26.34
C VAL A 4 15.75 9.78 26.00
N ILE A 5 15.21 8.67 26.50
CA ILE A 5 13.80 8.30 26.35
C ILE A 5 12.89 9.23 27.17
N HIS A 6 13.29 9.60 28.38
CA HIS A 6 12.54 10.59 29.18
C HIS A 6 12.57 11.99 28.56
N LEU A 7 13.68 12.40 27.92
CA LEU A 7 13.77 13.69 27.24
C LEU A 7 12.85 13.74 26.02
N TRP A 8 12.74 12.64 25.28
CA TRP A 8 11.84 12.51 24.11
C TRP A 8 10.36 12.47 24.50
N ILE A 9 10.00 11.80 25.61
CA ILE A 9 8.61 11.75 26.10
C ILE A 9 8.17 13.13 26.62
N SER A 10 9.05 13.88 27.30
CA SER A 10 8.74 15.26 27.72
C SER A 10 8.59 16.24 26.55
N LEU A 11 9.36 16.06 25.46
CA LEU A 11 9.24 16.88 24.24
C LEU A 11 7.94 16.59 23.47
N LEU A 12 7.48 15.33 23.45
CA LEU A 12 6.18 14.95 22.90
C LEU A 12 5.00 15.47 23.75
N ALA A 13 5.14 15.50 25.08
CA ALA A 13 4.11 16.01 25.97
C ALA A 13 3.94 17.55 25.90
N HIS A 14 5.02 18.31 25.69
CA HIS A 14 4.94 19.76 25.47
C HIS A 14 4.44 20.13 24.07
N GLY A 15 4.75 19.33 23.04
CA GLY A 15 4.24 19.55 21.68
C GLY A 15 2.73 19.32 21.54
N MET A 16 2.10 18.55 22.44
CA MET A 16 0.64 18.32 22.40
C MET A 16 -0.18 19.32 23.22
N SER A 17 0.42 20.13 24.10
CA SER A 17 -0.32 21.15 24.86
C SER A 17 -0.53 22.46 24.09
N GLU A 18 0.27 22.75 23.07
CA GLU A 18 0.11 23.95 22.22
C GLU A 18 -0.86 23.75 21.04
N ILE A 19 -1.35 22.53 20.79
CA ILE A 19 -2.32 22.25 19.72
C ILE A 19 -3.78 22.28 20.23
N ALA A 20 -4.00 22.34 21.55
CA ALA A 20 -5.34 22.31 22.16
C ALA A 20 -5.93 23.69 22.54
N ALA A 21 -5.33 24.80 22.09
CA ALA A 21 -5.79 26.16 22.39
C ALA A 21 -5.96 27.02 21.13
N SER A 22 -6.78 26.58 20.18
CA SER A 22 -7.45 27.48 19.22
C SER A 22 -8.94 27.16 19.16
N ARG A 23 -9.63 27.47 20.27
CA ARG A 23 -11.09 27.46 20.35
C ARG A 23 -11.59 28.66 19.55
N PHE A 24 -11.93 28.42 18.28
CA PHE A 24 -12.56 29.42 17.43
C PHE A 24 -13.90 29.84 18.06
N HIS A 25 -14.02 31.13 18.35
CA HIS A 25 -15.27 31.78 18.74
C HIS A 25 -16.25 31.69 17.57
N VAL A 26 -17.29 30.89 17.72
CA VAL A 26 -18.48 30.94 16.87
C VAL A 26 -19.27 32.16 17.28
N HIS A 27 -19.24 33.21 16.45
CA HIS A 27 -20.26 34.25 16.51
C HIS A 27 -21.56 33.67 15.95
N ASN A 28 -22.54 33.46 16.83
CA ASN A 28 -23.93 33.27 16.46
C ASN A 28 -24.39 34.54 15.73
N PHE A 29 -24.54 34.47 14.41
CA PHE A 29 -25.37 35.40 13.67
C PHE A 29 -26.77 34.80 13.62
N GLU A 30 -27.74 35.55 14.16
CA GLU A 30 -29.14 35.22 14.13
C GLU A 30 -29.60 34.92 12.69
N LYS A 31 -30.27 33.77 12.58
CA LYS A 31 -30.92 33.27 11.38
C LYS A 31 -32.13 34.17 11.11
N SER A 32 -32.04 35.08 10.13
CA SER A 32 -33.24 35.67 9.54
C SER A 32 -33.87 34.62 8.62
N ASP A 33 -34.95 34.00 9.09
CA ASP A 33 -35.77 33.09 8.29
C ASP A 33 -36.36 33.85 7.09
N GLY A 34 -35.74 33.67 5.92
CA GLY A 34 -36.29 34.04 4.62
C GLY A 34 -36.96 32.82 4.02
N LEU A 35 -38.25 32.71 4.28
CA LEU A 35 -39.16 31.74 3.66
C LEU A 35 -39.17 31.99 2.14
N TYR A 36 -38.64 31.06 1.35
CA TYR A 36 -38.90 31.04 -0.09
C TYR A 36 -40.30 30.48 -0.29
N ASP A 37 -41.29 31.37 -0.37
CA ASP A 37 -42.61 31.00 -0.87
C ASP A 37 -42.52 30.69 -2.36
N ILE A 38 -42.95 29.48 -2.69
CA ILE A 38 -43.25 29.02 -4.04
C ILE A 38 -44.49 29.80 -4.49
N MET A 39 -44.28 30.88 -5.25
CA MET A 39 -45.38 31.54 -5.95
C MET A 39 -45.77 30.68 -7.14
N THR A 40 -47.00 30.17 -7.05
CA THR A 40 -47.75 29.54 -8.13
C THR A 40 -48.06 30.59 -9.20
N ASP A 41 -48.06 30.15 -10.46
CA ASP A 41 -48.56 30.92 -11.61
C ASP A 41 -49.98 31.40 -11.31
N ASP A 42 -50.13 32.69 -11.02
CA ASP A 42 -51.23 33.57 -11.42
C ASP A 42 -51.05 34.93 -10.73
N GLU A 43 -51.14 36.01 -11.51
CA GLU A 43 -51.01 37.44 -11.14
C GLU A 43 -49.60 38.06 -11.15
N LEU A 44 -49.13 38.47 -12.33
CA LEU A 44 -48.07 39.46 -12.51
C LEU A 44 -48.66 40.89 -12.50
N PRO A 45 -48.31 41.78 -11.54
CA PRO A 45 -48.66 43.19 -11.60
C PRO A 45 -47.78 43.92 -12.64
N SER A 46 -48.42 44.70 -13.52
CA SER A 46 -47.84 45.47 -14.64
C SER A 46 -46.84 46.58 -14.26
N GLN A 47 -46.29 46.57 -13.04
CA GLN A 47 -45.30 47.54 -12.55
C GLN A 47 -43.86 47.02 -12.61
N TRP A 48 -43.65 45.70 -12.63
CA TRP A 48 -42.32 45.10 -12.77
C TRP A 48 -41.75 45.21 -14.19
N THR A 49 -42.62 45.27 -15.20
CA THR A 49 -42.22 45.46 -16.60
C THR A 49 -41.59 46.83 -16.87
N THR A 50 -41.83 47.81 -16.01
CA THR A 50 -41.37 49.20 -16.21
C THR A 50 -40.08 49.49 -15.44
N TYR A 51 -39.85 48.83 -14.30
CA TYR A 51 -38.60 48.94 -13.55
C TYR A 51 -37.45 48.23 -14.27
N TYR A 52 -37.70 47.06 -14.85
CA TYR A 52 -36.70 46.36 -15.68
C TYR A 52 -36.42 47.03 -17.03
N ARG A 53 -37.37 47.79 -17.59
CA ARG A 53 -37.21 48.43 -18.92
C ARG A 53 -36.32 49.69 -18.90
N ARG A 54 -35.98 50.25 -17.73
CA ARG A 54 -35.40 51.61 -17.63
C ARG A 54 -33.90 51.70 -17.34
N SER A 55 -33.19 50.58 -17.22
CA SER A 55 -31.73 50.56 -17.01
C SER A 55 -30.95 49.95 -18.19
N PHE A 56 -31.57 49.89 -19.36
CA PHE A 56 -30.98 49.34 -20.58
C PHE A 56 -30.36 50.44 -21.43
N ASN A 57 -29.13 50.79 -21.07
CA ASN A 57 -28.13 51.25 -22.03
C ASN A 57 -26.79 50.79 -21.46
N GLU A 58 -26.09 49.98 -22.25
CA GLU A 58 -24.73 49.45 -22.02
C GLU A 58 -24.65 48.31 -20.99
N ASN A 59 -24.87 47.06 -21.45
CA ASN A 59 -24.13 45.87 -21.00
C ASN A 59 -24.56 44.63 -21.81
N GLU A 60 -23.65 44.04 -22.58
CA GLU A 60 -23.85 42.87 -23.47
C GLU A 60 -24.50 41.64 -22.80
N THR A 61 -24.51 41.59 -21.46
CA THR A 61 -24.98 40.44 -20.68
C THR A 61 -26.49 40.45 -20.40
N SER A 62 -27.14 41.61 -20.36
CA SER A 62 -28.59 41.70 -20.18
C SER A 62 -29.36 41.31 -21.45
N ASP A 63 -28.71 41.43 -22.60
CA ASP A 63 -29.27 41.13 -23.92
C ASP A 63 -29.49 39.62 -24.12
N LEU A 64 -28.68 38.76 -23.49
CA LEU A 64 -28.88 37.30 -23.54
C LEU A 64 -30.18 36.86 -22.88
N LEU A 65 -30.50 37.35 -21.68
CA LEU A 65 -31.75 36.97 -21.01
C LEU A 65 -32.96 37.42 -21.81
N HIS A 66 -32.89 38.62 -22.39
CA HIS A 66 -33.93 39.09 -23.30
C HIS A 66 -34.06 38.22 -24.55
N PHE A 67 -32.94 37.78 -25.12
CA PHE A 67 -32.93 36.85 -26.25
C PHE A 67 -33.56 35.49 -25.87
N LEU A 68 -33.23 34.91 -24.72
CA LEU A 68 -33.81 33.65 -24.25
C LEU A 68 -35.32 33.74 -24.02
N VAL A 69 -35.79 34.86 -23.45
CA VAL A 69 -37.22 35.11 -23.27
C VAL A 69 -37.92 35.31 -24.62
N HIS A 70 -37.31 36.05 -25.54
CA HIS A 70 -37.88 36.30 -26.87
C HIS A 70 -38.03 35.01 -27.70
N THR A 71 -37.05 34.10 -27.58
CA THR A 71 -37.04 32.81 -28.27
C THR A 71 -37.84 31.72 -27.55
N ASN A 72 -38.41 32.02 -26.38
CA ASN A 72 -39.13 31.07 -25.52
C ASN A 72 -38.29 29.82 -25.21
N TYR A 73 -37.02 30.04 -24.85
CA TYR A 73 -36.05 28.98 -24.59
C TYR A 73 -36.40 28.21 -23.31
N ASP A 74 -36.51 26.88 -23.40
CA ASP A 74 -36.69 25.98 -22.26
C ASP A 74 -35.40 25.17 -22.00
N HIS A 75 -34.68 25.55 -20.95
CA HIS A 75 -33.45 24.90 -20.51
C HIS A 75 -33.62 23.47 -19.99
N ARG A 76 -34.86 23.02 -19.71
CA ARG A 76 -35.13 21.64 -19.24
C ARG A 76 -35.16 20.63 -20.38
N LYS A 77 -35.21 21.11 -21.62
CA LYS A 77 -35.25 20.28 -22.82
C LYS A 77 -33.90 20.27 -23.49
N GLU A 78 -33.43 19.07 -23.78
CA GLU A 78 -32.24 18.85 -24.60
C GLU A 78 -32.38 19.52 -25.99
N PRO A 79 -31.27 19.97 -26.58
CA PRO A 79 -31.28 20.52 -27.93
C PRO A 79 -31.80 19.49 -28.94
N GLU A 80 -32.87 19.83 -29.64
CA GLU A 80 -33.37 18.97 -30.72
C GLU A 80 -32.45 19.11 -31.94
N SER A 81 -31.91 17.98 -32.41
CA SER A 81 -31.29 17.91 -33.73
C SER A 81 -32.38 17.77 -34.80
N ASN A 82 -32.25 18.47 -35.93
CA ASN A 82 -33.20 18.43 -37.05
C ASN A 82 -33.51 17.01 -37.55
N ASN A 83 -32.60 16.05 -37.31
CA ASN A 83 -32.71 14.65 -37.73
C ASN A 83 -33.09 13.67 -36.60
N ARG A 84 -33.42 14.15 -35.38
CA ARG A 84 -33.53 13.31 -34.16
C ARG A 84 -32.27 12.51 -33.84
N GLU A 85 -31.12 13.03 -34.25
CA GLU A 85 -29.82 12.48 -33.89
C GLU A 85 -29.47 12.88 -32.47
N ALA A 86 -28.76 12.01 -31.76
CA ALA A 86 -28.23 12.28 -30.43
C ALA A 86 -27.38 13.55 -30.43
N VAL A 87 -27.54 14.39 -29.41
CA VAL A 87 -26.70 15.57 -29.19
C VAL A 87 -25.27 15.09 -28.94
N THR A 88 -24.35 15.51 -29.79
CA THR A 88 -22.93 15.18 -29.63
C THR A 88 -22.26 16.24 -28.77
N ILE A 89 -21.67 15.82 -27.65
CA ILE A 89 -20.92 16.67 -26.74
C ILE A 89 -19.44 16.37 -26.91
N ASN A 90 -18.71 17.39 -27.37
CA ASN A 90 -17.28 17.33 -27.54
C ASN A 90 -16.58 17.66 -26.22
N VAL A 91 -15.81 16.71 -25.70
CA VAL A 91 -15.09 16.84 -24.44
C VAL A 91 -13.61 17.06 -24.68
N SER A 92 -13.03 18.00 -23.92
CA SER A 92 -11.59 18.25 -23.87
C SER A 92 -11.18 18.45 -22.42
N ILE A 93 -10.12 17.74 -22.02
CA ILE A 93 -9.64 17.73 -20.63
C ILE A 93 -8.22 18.28 -20.60
N VAL A 94 -8.00 19.23 -19.70
CA VAL A 94 -6.66 19.71 -19.38
C VAL A 94 -6.36 19.34 -17.94
N VAL A 95 -5.44 18.41 -17.75
CA VAL A 95 -4.99 18.01 -16.42
C VAL A 95 -3.99 19.06 -15.93
N SER A 96 -4.36 19.77 -14.88
CA SER A 96 -3.54 20.82 -14.28
C SER A 96 -2.56 20.25 -13.27
N ASN A 97 -3.01 19.31 -12.44
CA ASN A 97 -2.18 18.68 -11.43
C ASN A 97 -2.76 17.34 -10.98
N ILE A 98 -1.91 16.47 -10.47
CA ILE A 98 -2.29 15.26 -9.73
C ILE A 98 -1.71 15.45 -8.33
N ARG A 99 -2.57 15.59 -7.33
CA ARG A 99 -2.16 15.96 -5.96
C ARG A 99 -1.47 14.80 -5.24
N ALA A 100 -2.05 13.60 -5.35
CA ALA A 100 -1.56 12.41 -4.68
C ALA A 100 -2.13 11.17 -5.37
N VAL A 101 -1.38 10.08 -5.30
CA VAL A 101 -1.81 8.71 -5.63
C VAL A 101 -1.58 7.90 -4.36
N SER A 102 -2.64 7.29 -3.81
CA SER A 102 -2.58 6.61 -2.52
C SER A 102 -2.85 5.12 -2.69
N GLU A 103 -1.82 4.33 -2.49
CA GLU A 103 -1.85 2.86 -2.47
C GLU A 103 -2.59 2.27 -1.26
N VAL A 104 -2.78 3.07 -0.19
CA VAL A 104 -3.46 2.62 1.02
C VAL A 104 -4.97 2.68 0.84
N THR A 105 -5.46 3.74 0.20
CA THR A 105 -6.89 3.99 -0.06
C THR A 105 -7.31 3.59 -1.47
N MET A 106 -6.39 3.16 -2.33
CA MET A 106 -6.66 2.77 -3.72
C MET A 106 -7.34 3.89 -4.51
N ASP A 107 -6.87 5.12 -4.33
CA ASP A 107 -7.44 6.32 -4.96
C ASP A 107 -6.36 7.29 -5.42
N TYR A 108 -6.76 8.21 -6.30
CA TYR A 108 -5.90 9.27 -6.80
C TYR A 108 -6.67 10.58 -6.91
N ALA A 109 -5.99 11.66 -6.53
CA ALA A 109 -6.55 13.01 -6.48
C ALA A 109 -6.06 13.83 -7.67
N LEU A 110 -6.99 14.25 -8.52
CA LEU A 110 -6.72 15.02 -9.73
C LEU A 110 -7.34 16.42 -9.68
N GLU A 111 -6.67 17.36 -10.33
CA GLU A 111 -7.19 18.67 -10.65
C GLU A 111 -7.15 18.86 -12.17
N LEU A 112 -8.31 19.10 -12.75
CA LEU A 112 -8.46 19.28 -14.18
C LEU A 112 -9.34 20.47 -14.53
N PHE A 113 -9.16 20.99 -15.73
CA PHE A 113 -10.14 21.80 -16.42
C PHE A 113 -10.93 20.88 -17.33
N TYR A 114 -12.20 20.71 -17.01
CA TYR A 114 -13.16 19.96 -17.81
C TYR A 114 -13.84 20.92 -18.77
N ARG A 115 -13.75 20.64 -20.06
CA ARG A 115 -14.37 21.43 -21.12
C ARG A 115 -15.33 20.57 -21.90
N GLU A 116 -16.53 21.07 -22.07
CA GLU A 116 -17.55 20.46 -22.91
C GLU A 116 -18.06 21.50 -23.90
N SER A 117 -18.34 21.04 -25.11
CA SER A 117 -18.89 21.87 -26.17
C SER A 117 -19.97 21.13 -26.91
N TRP A 118 -21.12 21.79 -27.08
CA TRP A 118 -22.27 21.24 -27.79
C TRP A 118 -22.91 22.32 -28.64
N LEU A 119 -23.63 21.90 -29.67
CA LEU A 119 -24.38 22.78 -30.56
C LEU A 119 -25.84 22.83 -30.11
N ASP A 120 -26.34 24.00 -29.74
CA ASP A 120 -27.76 24.25 -29.51
C ASP A 120 -28.29 25.20 -30.59
N GLN A 121 -29.08 24.67 -31.53
CA GLN A 121 -29.59 25.44 -32.65
C GLN A 121 -30.54 26.57 -32.21
N ARG A 122 -31.16 26.45 -31.02
CA ARG A 122 -32.07 27.45 -30.46
C ARG A 122 -31.34 28.71 -30.00
N LEU A 123 -30.03 28.61 -29.77
CA LEU A 123 -29.18 29.71 -29.31
C LEU A 123 -28.47 30.43 -30.47
N ARG A 124 -28.83 30.14 -31.72
CA ARG A 124 -28.28 30.84 -32.89
C ARG A 124 -28.73 32.29 -32.90
N TYR A 125 -27.76 33.18 -32.93
CA TYR A 125 -27.98 34.61 -33.08
C TYR A 125 -27.21 35.06 -34.31
N GLN A 126 -27.88 35.48 -35.38
CA GLN A 126 -27.18 35.98 -36.58
C GLN A 126 -26.88 37.48 -36.44
N ASP A 127 -27.88 38.29 -36.05
CA ASP A 127 -27.74 39.75 -35.99
C ASP A 127 -28.06 40.34 -34.60
N HIS A 128 -28.36 39.50 -33.60
CA HIS A 128 -28.76 39.97 -32.27
C HIS A 128 -27.59 40.51 -31.43
N PHE A 129 -26.37 40.06 -31.70
CA PHE A 129 -25.16 40.49 -30.99
C PHE A 129 -24.08 40.89 -32.00
N LYS A 130 -23.23 41.85 -31.63
CA LYS A 130 -22.18 42.39 -32.52
C LYS A 130 -20.96 41.48 -32.63
N ASP A 131 -20.71 40.66 -31.62
CA ASP A 131 -19.55 39.78 -31.53
C ASP A 131 -19.87 38.37 -31.98
N GLN A 132 -18.90 37.69 -32.61
CA GLN A 132 -19.02 36.30 -33.06
C GLN A 132 -18.99 35.28 -31.91
N GLU A 133 -18.43 35.66 -30.77
CA GLU A 133 -18.34 34.84 -29.57
C GLU A 133 -18.55 35.72 -28.33
N ILE A 134 -19.60 35.44 -27.55
CA ILE A 134 -19.91 36.17 -26.33
C ILE A 134 -19.36 35.38 -25.14
N SER A 135 -18.59 36.05 -24.28
CA SER A 135 -18.13 35.48 -23.02
C SER A 135 -19.11 35.81 -21.89
N LEU A 136 -19.70 34.78 -21.30
CA LEU A 136 -20.73 34.88 -20.29
C LEU A 136 -20.17 34.51 -18.91
N HIS A 137 -20.75 35.12 -17.88
CA HIS A 137 -20.50 34.70 -16.50
C HIS A 137 -21.14 33.32 -16.24
N GLU A 138 -20.58 32.57 -15.30
CA GLU A 138 -21.06 31.23 -14.94
C GLU A 138 -22.54 31.17 -14.59
N SER A 139 -23.05 32.21 -13.94
CA SER A 139 -24.45 32.28 -13.48
C SER A 139 -25.46 32.05 -14.62
N TYR A 140 -25.07 32.31 -15.87
CA TYR A 140 -25.92 32.08 -17.03
C TYR A 140 -26.12 30.60 -17.37
N ILE A 141 -25.26 29.69 -16.87
CA ILE A 141 -25.41 28.25 -17.11
C ILE A 141 -26.74 27.72 -16.55
N ASN A 142 -27.25 28.30 -15.48
CA ASN A 142 -28.53 27.89 -14.87
C ASN A 142 -29.74 28.19 -15.77
N PHE A 143 -29.60 29.10 -16.75
CA PHE A 143 -30.65 29.46 -17.70
C PHE A 143 -30.48 28.77 -19.06
N LEU A 144 -29.41 28.00 -19.25
CA LEU A 144 -29.13 27.24 -20.45
C LEU A 144 -29.26 25.75 -20.17
N TRP A 145 -29.65 24.96 -21.17
CA TRP A 145 -29.53 23.51 -21.04
C TRP A 145 -28.04 23.16 -20.98
N HIS A 146 -27.66 22.30 -20.04
CA HIS A 146 -26.33 21.71 -19.96
C HIS A 146 -26.46 20.21 -19.69
N PRO A 147 -25.51 19.39 -20.13
CA PRO A 147 -25.54 17.95 -19.85
C PRO A 147 -25.36 17.67 -18.35
N ASP A 148 -25.98 16.58 -17.89
CA ASP A 148 -25.86 16.07 -16.52
C ASP A 148 -24.62 15.16 -16.40
N THR A 149 -23.47 15.70 -16.76
CA THR A 149 -22.18 15.00 -16.75
C THR A 149 -21.81 14.59 -15.31
N PHE A 150 -21.55 13.31 -15.08
CA PHE A 150 -21.02 12.76 -13.84
C PHE A 150 -19.83 11.83 -14.08
N MET A 151 -19.01 11.60 -13.05
CA MET A 151 -17.88 10.69 -13.09
C MET A 151 -18.18 9.48 -12.20
N PRO A 152 -18.52 8.31 -12.76
CA PRO A 152 -19.01 7.15 -12.01
C PRO A 152 -18.02 6.63 -10.97
N ASN A 153 -16.71 6.72 -11.23
CA ASN A 153 -15.66 6.24 -10.34
C ASN A 153 -15.10 7.33 -9.41
N ALA A 154 -15.75 8.50 -9.32
CA ALA A 154 -15.37 9.54 -8.38
C ALA A 154 -15.89 9.22 -6.97
N ILE A 155 -14.97 9.07 -6.00
CA ILE A 155 -15.29 8.86 -4.58
C ILE A 155 -15.70 10.21 -3.95
N VAL A 156 -14.94 11.26 -4.26
CA VAL A 156 -15.22 12.62 -3.79
C VAL A 156 -15.01 13.58 -4.94
N SER A 157 -16.04 14.36 -5.27
CA SER A 157 -15.90 15.53 -6.12
C SER A 157 -16.03 16.79 -5.25
N LYS A 158 -15.05 17.67 -5.35
CA LYS A 158 -15.16 19.02 -4.78
C LYS A 158 -15.40 19.97 -5.92
N ASN A 159 -16.68 20.30 -6.12
CA ASN A 159 -17.01 21.53 -6.83
C ASN A 159 -16.47 22.70 -6.01
N PRO A 160 -15.78 23.67 -6.62
CA PRO A 160 -15.28 24.79 -5.86
C PRO A 160 -16.48 25.56 -5.26
N GLN A 161 -16.30 26.17 -4.08
CA GLN A 161 -17.40 26.84 -3.39
C GLN A 161 -17.93 28.02 -4.21
N GLN A 162 -19.23 28.29 -4.15
CA GLN A 162 -19.85 29.46 -4.76
C GLN A 162 -19.15 30.73 -4.24
N HIS A 163 -18.66 31.58 -5.15
CA HIS A 163 -17.84 32.78 -4.89
C HIS A 163 -16.38 32.54 -4.43
N SER A 164 -15.87 31.30 -4.48
CA SER A 164 -14.44 31.08 -4.26
C SER A 164 -13.60 31.64 -5.41
N ILE A 165 -12.47 32.30 -5.12
CA ILE A 165 -11.50 32.75 -6.14
C ILE A 165 -10.97 31.56 -6.97
N SER A 166 -11.03 30.34 -6.41
CA SER A 166 -10.67 29.08 -7.07
C SER A 166 -11.74 28.55 -8.03
N HIS A 167 -12.98 29.05 -7.93
CA HIS A 167 -14.09 28.79 -8.84
C HIS A 167 -13.99 29.75 -10.03
N ARG A 168 -13.33 29.32 -11.10
CA ARG A 168 -13.36 30.02 -12.38
C ARG A 168 -13.89 29.05 -13.42
N SER A 169 -15.15 29.22 -13.78
CA SER A 169 -15.66 28.67 -15.03
C SER A 169 -15.63 29.73 -16.12
N LEU A 170 -15.70 29.27 -17.35
CA LEU A 170 -15.78 30.08 -18.55
C LEU A 170 -16.93 29.53 -19.37
N LEU A 171 -17.92 30.36 -19.63
CA LEU A 171 -19.02 30.07 -20.54
C LEU A 171 -18.88 30.95 -21.76
N ARG A 172 -18.89 30.36 -22.95
CA ARG A 172 -18.89 31.11 -24.21
C ARG A 172 -19.97 30.60 -25.13
N LEU A 173 -20.61 31.53 -25.82
CA LEU A 173 -21.64 31.26 -26.81
C LEU A 173 -21.21 31.83 -28.16
N SER A 174 -21.03 30.97 -29.15
CA SER A 174 -20.74 31.37 -30.52
C SER A 174 -22.02 31.67 -31.30
N GLU A 175 -21.92 32.56 -32.29
CA GLU A 175 -22.98 32.96 -33.23
C GLU A 175 -23.76 31.77 -33.81
N ASN A 176 -23.06 30.67 -34.09
CA ASN A 176 -23.64 29.44 -34.66
C ASN A 176 -24.47 28.61 -33.67
N GLY A 177 -24.60 29.04 -32.41
CA GLY A 177 -25.28 28.35 -31.32
C GLY A 177 -24.41 27.33 -30.57
N THR A 178 -23.10 27.30 -30.82
CA THR A 178 -22.19 26.42 -30.08
C THR A 178 -21.91 27.02 -28.71
N VAL A 179 -22.20 26.23 -27.67
CA VAL A 179 -21.86 26.56 -26.29
C VAL A 179 -20.55 25.88 -25.94
N LEU A 180 -19.65 26.61 -25.29
CA LEU A 180 -18.44 26.09 -24.67
C LEU A 180 -18.51 26.37 -23.17
N TYR A 181 -18.56 25.32 -22.37
CA TYR A 181 -18.50 25.43 -20.92
C TYR A 181 -17.22 24.77 -20.41
N SER A 182 -16.43 25.54 -19.67
CA SER A 182 -15.13 25.12 -19.13
C SER A 182 -15.11 25.38 -17.64
N ARG A 183 -14.90 24.35 -16.81
CA ARG A 183 -14.86 24.47 -15.35
C ARG A 183 -13.66 23.74 -14.77
N ARG A 184 -13.11 24.26 -13.67
CA ARG A 184 -12.06 23.58 -12.90
C ARG A 184 -12.71 22.64 -11.89
N ILE A 185 -12.31 21.37 -11.90
CA ILE A 185 -12.84 20.35 -11.00
C ILE A 185 -11.68 19.68 -10.25
N SER A 186 -11.86 19.46 -8.95
CA SER A 186 -10.99 18.64 -8.13
C SER A 186 -11.72 17.35 -7.78
N ILE A 187 -11.18 16.22 -8.22
CA ILE A 187 -11.80 14.90 -8.11
C ILE A 187 -10.84 13.96 -7.39
N VAL A 188 -11.37 13.12 -6.52
CA VAL A 188 -10.69 11.94 -6.00
C VAL A 188 -11.40 10.75 -6.60
N ALA A 189 -10.70 10.00 -7.45
CA ALA A 189 -11.25 8.86 -8.18
C ALA A 189 -10.65 7.56 -7.68
N GLU A 190 -11.45 6.50 -7.71
CA GLU A 190 -11.02 5.15 -7.39
C GLU A 190 -10.05 4.63 -8.45
N CYS A 191 -8.97 4.00 -7.99
CA CYS A 191 -8.01 3.30 -8.84
C CYS A 191 -7.61 1.99 -8.15
N PRO A 192 -8.22 0.86 -8.54
CA PRO A 192 -7.84 -0.45 -8.01
C PRO A 192 -6.45 -0.82 -8.53
N MET A 193 -5.44 -0.73 -7.66
CA MET A 193 -4.04 -0.99 -8.01
C MET A 193 -3.65 -2.45 -7.76
N ASP A 194 -2.79 -2.99 -8.63
CA ASP A 194 -2.16 -4.30 -8.45
C ASP A 194 -0.73 -4.14 -7.90
N LEU A 195 -0.57 -4.42 -6.61
CA LEU A 195 0.69 -4.26 -5.88
C LEU A 195 1.54 -5.55 -5.86
N THR A 196 1.22 -6.56 -6.67
CA THR A 196 1.99 -7.83 -6.72
C THR A 196 3.48 -7.62 -6.95
N LEU A 197 3.84 -6.67 -7.85
CA LEU A 197 5.21 -6.31 -8.18
C LEU A 197 5.81 -5.18 -7.33
N PHE A 198 5.13 -4.73 -6.29
CA PHE A 198 5.60 -3.62 -5.45
C PHE A 198 7.05 -3.84 -4.98
N PRO A 199 7.98 -2.84 -5.12
CA PRO A 199 7.78 -1.46 -5.57
C PRO A 199 8.19 -1.24 -7.05
N PHE A 200 8.32 -2.29 -7.86
CA PHE A 200 8.69 -2.20 -9.28
C PHE A 200 7.46 -2.20 -10.20
N ASP A 201 6.30 -1.88 -9.63
CA ASP A 201 5.01 -1.87 -10.27
C ASP A 201 4.78 -0.59 -11.07
N SER A 202 4.00 -0.74 -12.15
CA SER A 202 3.31 0.37 -12.79
C SER A 202 1.80 0.17 -12.56
N GLN A 203 1.04 1.25 -12.49
CA GLN A 203 -0.39 1.25 -12.17
C GLN A 203 -1.18 1.96 -13.26
N LEU A 204 -2.33 1.41 -13.64
CA LEU A 204 -3.27 1.96 -14.61
C LEU A 204 -4.48 2.49 -13.86
N CYS A 205 -4.66 3.81 -13.86
CA CYS A 205 -5.82 4.45 -13.25
C CYS A 205 -6.68 5.09 -14.33
N LYS A 206 -7.98 4.78 -14.32
CA LYS A 206 -8.96 5.29 -15.28
C LYS A 206 -9.90 6.30 -14.63
N LEU A 207 -10.28 7.34 -15.37
CA LEU A 207 -11.35 8.26 -15.01
C LEU A 207 -12.49 8.11 -16.02
N GLY A 208 -13.64 7.63 -15.56
CA GLY A 208 -14.86 7.53 -16.36
C GLY A 208 -15.63 8.84 -16.35
N ILE A 209 -16.25 9.18 -17.48
CA ILE A 209 -17.13 10.35 -17.64
C ILE A 209 -18.36 9.90 -18.42
N GLU A 210 -19.53 10.14 -17.84
CA GLU A 210 -20.83 9.70 -18.36
C GLU A 210 -21.91 10.77 -18.13
N ASN A 211 -23.06 10.62 -18.80
CA ASN A 211 -24.22 11.50 -18.68
C ASN A 211 -25.42 10.69 -18.18
N GLY A 212 -26.39 11.35 -17.53
CA GLY A 212 -27.65 10.73 -17.12
C GLY A 212 -28.54 10.27 -18.28
N TYR A 213 -28.30 10.72 -19.50
CA TYR A 213 -29.06 10.37 -20.71
C TYR A 213 -28.45 9.17 -21.43
N THR A 214 -29.30 8.36 -22.08
CA THR A 214 -28.83 7.24 -22.92
C THR A 214 -28.13 7.74 -24.18
N ALA A 215 -27.33 6.86 -24.79
CA ALA A 215 -26.57 7.10 -26.02
C ALA A 215 -27.44 7.45 -27.24
N ASP A 216 -28.76 7.28 -27.16
CA ASP A 216 -29.71 7.67 -28.21
C ASP A 216 -30.06 9.16 -28.13
N HIS A 217 -29.96 9.77 -26.95
CA HIS A 217 -30.23 11.19 -26.71
C HIS A 217 -28.94 12.01 -26.69
N VAL A 218 -27.91 11.52 -25.99
CA VAL A 218 -26.64 12.24 -25.83
C VAL A 218 -25.46 11.31 -26.03
N ARG A 219 -24.51 11.72 -26.88
CA ARG A 219 -23.25 11.00 -27.11
C ARG A 219 -22.07 11.89 -26.79
N TYR A 220 -21.14 11.37 -26.00
CA TYR A 220 -19.86 12.04 -25.81
C TYR A 220 -18.88 11.63 -26.90
N SER A 221 -18.09 12.60 -27.33
CA SER A 221 -16.95 12.37 -28.21
C SER A 221 -15.77 13.18 -27.69
N TRP A 222 -14.57 12.65 -27.85
CA TRP A 222 -13.35 13.43 -27.68
C TRP A 222 -13.28 14.54 -28.75
N SER A 223 -12.81 15.72 -28.37
CA SER A 223 -12.68 16.86 -29.28
C SER A 223 -11.59 16.62 -30.34
N LYS A 224 -11.93 16.71 -31.63
CA LYS A 224 -10.99 16.43 -32.74
C LYS A 224 -10.48 17.68 -33.48
N ASP A 225 -11.26 18.75 -33.51
CA ASP A 225 -11.10 19.80 -34.53
C ASP A 225 -10.41 21.09 -34.06
N VAL A 226 -10.51 21.45 -32.76
CA VAL A 226 -10.05 22.78 -32.27
C VAL A 226 -9.14 22.71 -31.05
N LYS A 227 -9.30 21.70 -30.19
CA LYS A 227 -8.52 21.53 -28.96
C LYS A 227 -8.14 20.07 -28.82
N ALA A 228 -6.94 19.81 -28.30
CA ALA A 228 -6.53 18.45 -27.99
C ALA A 228 -7.53 17.78 -27.00
N PRO A 229 -7.89 16.50 -27.21
CA PRO A 229 -8.73 15.73 -26.29
C PRO A 229 -8.20 15.74 -24.86
N LEU A 230 -6.88 15.55 -24.73
CA LEU A 230 -6.18 15.47 -23.46
C LEU A 230 -4.88 16.27 -23.55
N LEU A 231 -4.73 17.23 -22.64
CA LEU A 231 -3.50 17.98 -22.46
C LEU A 231 -3.01 17.81 -21.02
N LEU A 232 -1.76 17.41 -20.86
CA LEU A 232 -1.15 17.13 -19.57
C LEU A 232 0.03 18.09 -19.37
N HIS A 233 -0.05 18.95 -18.35
CA HIS A 233 1.11 19.75 -17.95
C HIS A 233 2.16 18.86 -17.32
N LYS A 234 3.44 19.25 -17.39
CA LYS A 234 4.52 18.61 -16.63
C LYS A 234 4.23 18.58 -15.13
N ILE A 235 3.79 17.43 -14.66
CA ILE A 235 3.49 17.17 -13.24
C ILE A 235 4.61 16.32 -12.66
N ARG A 236 5.05 16.68 -11.45
CA ARG A 236 6.01 15.90 -10.67
C ARG A 236 5.31 15.40 -9.42
N LEU A 237 5.16 14.08 -9.33
CA LEU A 237 4.70 13.39 -8.14
C LEU A 237 5.94 12.91 -7.34
N PRO A 238 5.85 12.81 -6.00
CA PRO A 238 6.97 12.35 -5.17
C PRO A 238 7.29 10.87 -5.39
N ASP A 239 6.25 10.02 -5.44
CA ASP A 239 6.39 8.56 -5.43
C ASP A 239 6.14 7.93 -6.80
N PHE A 240 5.57 8.68 -7.74
CA PHE A 240 5.19 8.19 -9.07
C PHE A 240 5.69 9.11 -10.18
N GLN A 241 5.77 8.57 -11.39
CA GLN A 241 6.00 9.31 -12.63
C GLN A 241 4.91 8.93 -13.61
N ILE A 242 4.45 9.88 -14.42
CA ILE A 242 3.46 9.58 -15.45
C ILE A 242 4.22 9.08 -16.67
N LYS A 243 4.02 7.81 -17.02
CA LYS A 243 4.67 7.18 -18.18
C LYS A 243 3.95 7.55 -19.47
N GLU A 244 2.64 7.41 -19.47
CA GLU A 244 1.76 7.78 -20.59
C GLU A 244 0.36 8.09 -20.07
N ALA A 245 -0.36 8.92 -20.83
CA ALA A 245 -1.78 9.18 -20.59
C ALA A 245 -2.49 9.22 -21.94
N TYR A 246 -3.65 8.56 -22.02
CA TYR A 246 -4.41 8.43 -23.27
C TYR A 246 -5.90 8.38 -22.97
N VAL A 247 -6.69 8.49 -24.03
CA VAL A 247 -8.15 8.50 -23.93
C VAL A 247 -8.79 7.45 -24.83
N THR A 248 -9.89 6.88 -24.35
CA THR A 248 -10.72 5.90 -25.06
C THR A 248 -12.20 6.30 -24.95
N SER A 249 -13.04 5.82 -25.85
CA SER A 249 -14.50 5.94 -25.76
C SER A 249 -15.14 4.55 -25.89
N VAL A 250 -16.17 4.30 -25.08
CA VAL A 250 -16.86 3.00 -25.02
C VAL A 250 -18.35 3.25 -24.83
N ILE A 251 -19.18 2.38 -25.40
CA ILE A 251 -20.61 2.33 -25.10
C ILE A 251 -20.84 1.20 -24.11
N GLU A 252 -21.40 1.54 -22.94
CA GLU A 252 -21.74 0.57 -21.92
C GLU A 252 -23.24 0.27 -21.91
N SER A 253 -23.59 -1.00 -21.73
CA SER A 253 -24.98 -1.44 -21.64
C SER A 253 -25.39 -1.64 -20.18
N TYR A 254 -26.31 -0.79 -19.72
CA TYR A 254 -26.97 -0.89 -18.42
C TYR A 254 -28.37 -1.48 -18.57
N ALA A 255 -28.98 -1.87 -17.44
CA ALA A 255 -30.38 -2.31 -17.41
C ALA A 255 -31.36 -1.24 -17.91
N THR A 256 -31.00 0.04 -17.79
CA THR A 256 -31.79 1.21 -18.21
C THR A 256 -31.58 1.59 -19.68
N GLY A 257 -30.53 1.08 -20.34
CA GLY A 257 -30.19 1.40 -21.72
C GLY A 257 -28.69 1.43 -21.97
N ASN A 258 -28.30 1.85 -23.17
CA ASN A 258 -26.90 2.03 -23.54
C ASN A 258 -26.46 3.46 -23.22
N TYR A 259 -25.30 3.63 -22.61
CA TYR A 259 -24.74 4.92 -22.22
C TYR A 259 -23.38 5.12 -22.88
N SER A 260 -23.11 6.35 -23.31
CA SER A 260 -21.84 6.73 -23.91
C SER A 260 -20.87 7.14 -22.79
N ARG A 261 -19.76 6.42 -22.64
CA ARG A 261 -18.75 6.69 -21.61
C ARG A 261 -17.41 7.05 -22.23
N LEU A 262 -16.79 8.07 -21.68
CA LEU A 262 -15.42 8.47 -22.01
C LEU A 262 -14.48 8.06 -20.89
N TYR A 263 -13.27 7.64 -21.27
CA TYR A 263 -12.24 7.23 -20.34
C TYR A 263 -10.95 8.01 -20.53
N VAL A 264 -10.41 8.50 -19.43
CA VAL A 264 -9.02 9.01 -19.37
C VAL A 264 -8.18 8.01 -18.60
N CYS A 265 -7.19 7.43 -19.26
CA CYS A 265 -6.33 6.39 -18.72
C CYS A 265 -4.95 6.99 -18.41
N PHE A 266 -4.51 6.87 -17.15
CA PHE A 266 -3.20 7.30 -16.67
C PHE A 266 -2.36 6.08 -16.31
N VAL A 267 -1.17 5.97 -16.90
CA VAL A 267 -0.18 4.96 -16.54
C VAL A 267 0.86 5.61 -15.64
N PHE A 268 0.79 5.28 -14.35
CA PHE A 268 1.76 5.69 -13.35
C PHE A 268 2.86 4.64 -13.22
N ASP A 269 4.10 5.08 -13.25
CA ASP A 269 5.27 4.26 -12.98
C ASP A 269 5.84 4.63 -11.61
N ARG A 270 6.11 3.64 -10.76
CA ARG A 270 6.54 3.91 -9.38
C ARG A 270 8.03 4.24 -9.32
N SER A 271 8.36 5.29 -8.58
CA SER A 271 9.74 5.61 -8.21
C SER A 271 10.21 4.71 -7.06
N SER A 272 10.71 3.51 -7.41
CA SER A 272 11.13 2.50 -6.43
C SER A 272 12.32 2.92 -5.54
N GLY A 273 13.15 3.87 -5.97
CA GLY A 273 14.45 4.18 -5.35
C GLY A 273 14.39 4.53 -3.86
N PHE A 274 13.40 5.33 -3.45
CA PHE A 274 13.23 5.71 -2.05
C PHE A 274 12.84 4.51 -1.18
N CYS A 275 11.86 3.71 -1.64
CA CYS A 275 11.41 2.49 -0.99
C CYS A 275 12.57 1.48 -0.83
N LEU A 276 13.41 1.33 -1.85
CA LEU A 276 14.58 0.45 -1.78
C LEU A 276 15.61 0.93 -0.74
N ILE A 277 15.92 2.22 -0.68
CA ILE A 277 16.88 2.75 0.30
C ILE A 277 16.35 2.61 1.73
N GLN A 278 15.05 2.78 1.95
CA GLN A 278 14.47 2.70 3.30
C GLN A 278 14.22 1.26 3.79
N LEU A 279 13.83 0.35 2.90
CA LEU A 279 13.48 -1.02 3.28
C LEU A 279 14.61 -2.02 3.02
N VAL A 280 15.18 -2.01 1.81
CA VAL A 280 16.15 -3.03 1.39
C VAL A 280 17.50 -2.79 2.05
N VAL A 281 18.01 -1.56 2.09
CA VAL A 281 19.35 -1.28 2.64
C VAL A 281 19.41 -1.62 4.15
N PRO A 282 18.45 -1.23 4.99
CA PRO A 282 18.46 -1.65 6.39
C PRO A 282 18.23 -3.17 6.56
N ALA A 283 17.34 -3.79 5.78
CA ALA A 283 17.12 -5.24 5.85
C ALA A 283 18.37 -6.06 5.47
N THR A 284 19.07 -5.66 4.41
CA THR A 284 20.35 -6.28 4.04
C THR A 284 21.42 -6.08 5.10
N ALA A 285 21.55 -4.86 5.64
CA ALA A 285 22.49 -4.58 6.73
C ALA A 285 22.20 -5.45 7.97
N VAL A 286 20.92 -5.68 8.28
CA VAL A 286 20.51 -6.59 9.35
C VAL A 286 20.94 -8.04 9.07
N VAL A 287 20.72 -8.55 7.85
CA VAL A 287 21.19 -9.89 7.47
C VAL A 287 22.71 -9.98 7.55
N ILE A 288 23.42 -8.98 7.03
CA ILE A 288 24.89 -8.87 7.06
C ILE A 288 25.41 -8.70 8.49
N THR A 289 24.66 -8.20 9.47
CA THR A 289 25.15 -8.10 10.87
C THR A 289 24.79 -9.32 11.71
N SER A 290 23.71 -10.03 11.34
CA SER A 290 23.22 -11.22 12.05
C SER A 290 24.19 -12.41 12.07
N TRP A 291 25.13 -12.47 11.11
CA TRP A 291 26.10 -13.56 11.01
C TRP A 291 27.19 -13.55 12.10
N ASP A 292 27.55 -12.37 12.61
CA ASP A 292 28.71 -12.12 13.50
C ASP A 292 28.31 -11.61 14.89
N MET A 293 27.16 -10.94 15.04
CA MET A 293 26.76 -10.31 16.30
C MET A 293 25.53 -10.95 16.96
N VAL A 294 25.52 -10.87 18.29
CA VAL A 294 24.47 -11.36 19.22
C VAL A 294 23.14 -10.58 19.09
N SER A 295 23.11 -9.49 18.32
CA SER A 295 22.00 -8.55 18.18
C SER A 295 20.80 -9.05 17.35
N ILE A 296 20.52 -10.35 17.38
CA ILE A 296 19.48 -10.95 16.54
C ILE A 296 18.07 -10.55 17.00
N ILE A 297 17.89 -10.25 18.29
CA ILE A 297 16.63 -9.72 18.80
C ILE A 297 16.36 -8.34 18.18
N LEU A 298 17.38 -7.48 18.08
CA LEU A 298 17.27 -6.17 17.43
C LEU A 298 16.98 -6.32 15.93
N ALA A 299 17.64 -7.28 15.27
CA ALA A 299 17.42 -7.62 13.87
C ALA A 299 15.95 -7.99 13.57
N ILE A 300 15.38 -8.90 14.37
CA ILE A 300 13.99 -9.36 14.20
C ILE A 300 13.01 -8.22 14.46
N THR A 301 13.20 -7.47 15.55
CA THR A 301 12.31 -6.35 15.90
C THR A 301 12.33 -5.27 14.82
N PHE A 302 13.51 -4.94 14.28
CA PHE A 302 13.65 -3.94 13.23
C PHE A 302 12.98 -4.39 11.92
N LEU A 303 13.14 -5.66 11.51
CA LEU A 303 12.49 -6.19 10.31
C LEU A 303 10.96 -6.20 10.43
N ILE A 304 10.42 -6.57 11.61
CA ILE A 304 8.97 -6.58 11.86
C ILE A 304 8.41 -5.15 11.88
N PHE A 305 9.12 -4.20 12.49
CA PHE A 305 8.71 -2.81 12.52
C PHE A 305 8.67 -2.19 11.11
N SER A 306 9.76 -2.40 10.36
CA SER A 306 9.92 -1.94 8.98
C SER A 306 8.80 -2.43 8.05
N TYR A 307 8.38 -3.70 8.21
CA TYR A 307 7.26 -4.27 7.47
C TYR A 307 5.91 -3.60 7.75
N ASN A 308 5.65 -3.20 9.00
CA ASN A 308 4.31 -2.78 9.42
C ASN A 308 3.99 -1.30 9.17
N GLU A 309 4.99 -0.41 9.15
CA GLU A 309 4.75 1.03 8.96
C GLU A 309 4.79 1.47 7.50
N MET A 310 5.60 0.82 6.67
CA MET A 310 5.91 1.31 5.32
C MET A 310 5.17 0.58 4.20
N MET A 311 4.40 -0.48 4.51
CA MET A 311 3.74 -1.31 3.49
C MET A 311 2.22 -1.14 3.48
N PRO A 312 1.61 -0.96 2.30
CA PRO A 312 0.16 -1.05 2.17
C PRO A 312 -0.32 -2.46 2.53
N ARG A 313 -1.45 -2.51 3.24
CA ARG A 313 -2.05 -3.76 3.71
C ARG A 313 -2.89 -4.38 2.60
N VAL A 314 -2.33 -5.39 1.95
CA VAL A 314 -3.01 -6.22 0.95
C VAL A 314 -3.01 -7.68 1.39
N SER A 315 -3.99 -8.45 0.92
CA SER A 315 -4.18 -9.86 1.30
C SER A 315 -3.31 -10.83 0.50
N TYR A 316 -2.73 -10.40 -0.61
CA TYR A 316 -1.83 -11.19 -1.46
C TYR A 316 -0.36 -10.89 -1.17
N ILE A 317 0.52 -11.77 -1.64
CA ILE A 317 1.97 -11.68 -1.45
C ILE A 317 2.56 -10.70 -2.48
N LYS A 318 3.28 -9.69 -1.98
CA LYS A 318 4.03 -8.74 -2.81
C LYS A 318 5.46 -9.22 -3.06
N ALA A 319 6.10 -8.74 -4.12
CA ALA A 319 7.52 -8.99 -4.40
C ALA A 319 8.42 -8.67 -3.19
N MET A 320 8.17 -7.55 -2.50
CA MET A 320 8.89 -7.20 -1.28
C MET A 320 8.62 -8.13 -0.10
N ASP A 321 7.44 -8.72 0.01
CA ASP A 321 7.14 -9.66 1.09
C ASP A 321 8.00 -10.92 0.93
N ILE A 322 8.28 -11.33 -0.32
CA ILE A 322 9.21 -12.42 -0.64
C ILE A 322 10.63 -12.03 -0.21
N TYR A 323 11.06 -10.81 -0.51
CA TYR A 323 12.38 -10.31 -0.12
C TYR A 323 12.58 -10.29 1.41
N LEU A 324 11.66 -9.64 2.13
CA LEU A 324 11.68 -9.55 3.58
C LEU A 324 11.51 -10.93 4.24
N GLY A 325 10.70 -11.81 3.65
CA GLY A 325 10.55 -13.20 4.09
C GLY A 325 11.86 -13.99 4.01
N VAL A 326 12.62 -13.85 2.92
CA VAL A 326 13.95 -14.48 2.79
C VAL A 326 14.93 -13.88 3.80
N CYS A 327 14.94 -12.55 4.01
CA CYS A 327 15.75 -11.92 5.05
C CYS A 327 15.40 -12.45 6.45
N PHE A 328 14.12 -12.61 6.77
CA PHE A 328 13.66 -13.16 8.04
C PHE A 328 14.11 -14.61 8.23
N MET A 329 13.95 -15.44 7.20
CA MET A 329 14.41 -16.83 7.22
C MET A 329 15.93 -16.93 7.38
N ALA A 330 16.68 -16.01 6.76
CA ALA A 330 18.13 -15.93 6.90
C ALA A 330 18.54 -15.63 8.36
N VAL A 331 17.90 -14.66 9.01
CA VAL A 331 18.12 -14.34 10.43
C VAL A 331 17.73 -15.51 11.33
N PHE A 332 16.64 -16.22 11.03
CA PHE A 332 16.23 -17.41 11.77
C PHE A 332 17.24 -18.55 11.65
N LEU A 333 17.82 -18.79 10.47
CA LEU A 333 18.89 -19.77 10.29
C LEU A 333 20.17 -19.38 11.04
N ALA A 334 20.47 -18.09 11.17
CA ALA A 334 21.57 -17.60 12.00
C ALA A 334 21.34 -17.92 13.50
N LEU A 335 20.09 -17.82 14.00
CA LEU A 335 19.75 -18.25 15.36
C LEU A 335 19.97 -19.76 15.57
N ILE A 336 19.53 -20.57 14.61
CA ILE A 336 19.73 -22.03 14.67
C ILE A 336 21.22 -22.35 14.70
N LYS A 337 22.04 -21.67 13.87
CA LYS A 337 23.50 -21.80 13.90
C LYS A 337 24.04 -21.53 15.30
N LEU A 338 23.66 -20.41 15.92
CA LEU A 338 24.15 -20.05 17.26
C LEU A 338 23.70 -21.05 18.33
N ALA A 339 22.45 -21.50 18.29
CA ALA A 339 21.95 -22.53 19.20
C ALA A 339 22.76 -23.83 19.07
N PHE A 340 23.03 -24.26 17.84
CA PHE A 340 23.84 -25.44 17.57
C PHE A 340 25.29 -25.27 18.03
N VAL A 341 25.94 -24.15 17.72
CA VAL A 341 27.31 -23.85 18.16
C VAL A 341 27.39 -23.80 19.70
N LYS A 342 26.39 -23.22 20.37
CA LYS A 342 26.31 -23.20 21.84
C LYS A 342 26.15 -24.60 22.42
N PHE A 343 25.27 -25.42 21.85
CA PHE A 343 25.09 -26.82 22.25
C PHE A 343 26.39 -27.63 22.10
N MET A 344 27.07 -27.49 20.95
CA MET A 344 28.34 -28.17 20.70
C MET A 344 29.46 -27.70 21.65
N ARG A 345 29.50 -26.39 21.97
CA ARG A 345 30.45 -25.83 22.94
C ARG A 345 30.17 -26.34 24.36
N GLN A 346 28.91 -26.44 24.76
CA GLN A 346 28.53 -26.97 26.07
C GLN A 346 28.95 -28.43 26.20
N ARG A 347 28.67 -29.25 25.20
CA ARG A 347 29.06 -30.67 25.18
C ARG A 347 30.58 -30.86 25.28
N LEU A 348 31.36 -30.08 24.54
CA LEU A 348 32.83 -30.07 24.67
C LEU A 348 33.31 -29.67 26.08
N ASN A 349 32.63 -28.73 26.74
CA ASN A 349 32.99 -28.31 28.09
C ASN A 349 32.69 -29.39 29.13
N GLU A 350 31.61 -30.17 28.94
CA GLU A 350 31.27 -31.33 29.77
C GLU A 350 32.32 -32.45 29.59
N ASP A 351 32.69 -32.78 28.36
CA ASP A 351 33.74 -33.76 28.05
C ASP A 351 35.11 -33.35 28.65
N ARG A 352 35.44 -32.05 28.58
CA ARG A 352 36.67 -31.50 29.20
C ARG A 352 36.67 -31.59 30.72
N LYS A 353 35.54 -31.30 31.38
CA LYS A 353 35.43 -31.45 32.83
C LYS A 353 35.64 -32.91 33.23
N CYS A 354 34.98 -33.86 32.56
CA CYS A 354 35.15 -35.29 32.83
C CYS A 354 36.60 -35.76 32.63
N SER A 355 37.26 -35.35 31.54
CA SER A 355 38.67 -35.66 31.29
C SER A 355 39.62 -35.08 32.35
N SER A 356 39.37 -33.84 32.82
CA SER A 356 40.19 -33.23 33.88
C SER A 356 40.03 -33.93 35.24
N ILE A 357 38.84 -34.45 35.55
CA ILE A 357 38.56 -35.23 36.76
C ILE A 357 39.24 -36.59 36.67
N ILE A 358 39.18 -37.26 35.52
CA ILE A 358 39.88 -38.55 35.32
C ILE A 358 41.40 -38.37 35.40
N ALA A 359 41.95 -37.30 34.82
CA ALA A 359 43.38 -37.00 34.90
C ALA A 359 43.85 -36.72 36.33
N SER A 360 43.05 -36.03 37.16
CA SER A 360 43.39 -35.80 38.56
C SER A 360 43.26 -37.06 39.43
N ILE A 361 42.35 -37.97 39.09
CA ILE A 361 42.24 -39.29 39.74
C ILE A 361 43.43 -40.18 39.35
N LEU A 362 43.79 -40.28 38.05
CA LEU A 362 44.91 -41.09 37.59
C LEU A 362 46.27 -40.59 38.12
N ALA A 363 46.45 -39.27 38.25
CA ALA A 363 47.64 -38.71 38.89
C ALA A 363 47.76 -39.12 40.38
N LYS A 364 46.64 -39.27 41.10
CA LYS A 364 46.65 -39.77 42.49
C LYS A 364 46.92 -41.28 42.58
N VAL A 365 46.50 -42.07 41.58
CA VAL A 365 46.73 -43.52 41.53
C VAL A 365 48.19 -43.86 41.16
N ASN A 366 48.81 -43.10 40.26
CA ASN A 366 50.23 -43.31 39.91
C ASN A 366 51.19 -42.95 41.07
N VAL A 367 50.80 -42.08 41.99
CA VAL A 367 51.58 -41.80 43.20
C VAL A 367 51.49 -42.95 44.21
N ALA A 368 50.39 -43.73 44.21
CA ALA A 368 50.19 -44.83 45.15
C ALA A 368 50.83 -46.17 44.72
N THR A 369 51.38 -46.27 43.50
CA THR A 369 51.91 -47.52 42.94
C THR A 369 53.43 -47.60 42.87
N ASN A 370 54.15 -46.56 43.31
CA ASN A 370 55.63 -46.56 43.34
C ASN A 370 56.24 -47.02 44.67
N ASP A 371 55.44 -47.21 45.72
CA ASP A 371 55.92 -47.76 47.00
C ASP A 371 55.38 -49.17 47.19
N THR A 372 56.05 -50.15 46.57
CA THR A 372 56.27 -51.54 47.01
C THR A 372 56.44 -52.44 45.79
N PHE A 373 57.66 -52.96 45.55
CA PHE A 373 57.92 -54.39 45.30
C PHE A 373 59.43 -54.61 45.11
N ASN A 374 60.05 -55.34 46.06
CA ASN A 374 61.18 -56.22 45.79
C ASN A 374 60.80 -57.61 46.34
N GLU A 375 60.90 -58.58 45.44
CA GLU A 375 60.60 -60.03 45.46
C GLU A 375 61.35 -60.88 46.53
N PRO A 376 61.26 -62.26 46.58
CA PRO A 376 60.47 -63.22 45.78
C PRO A 376 59.82 -64.39 46.57
N SER A 377 58.84 -65.07 45.94
CA SER A 377 58.60 -66.53 45.89
C SER A 377 57.10 -66.85 45.75
N GLY A 378 56.78 -67.66 44.74
CA GLY A 378 55.41 -67.86 44.26
C GLY A 378 54.51 -68.63 45.20
N ILE A 379 53.23 -68.24 45.25
CA ILE A 379 52.07 -69.04 45.67
C ILE A 379 50.85 -68.51 44.87
N ILE A 380 50.07 -69.45 44.32
CA ILE A 380 48.80 -69.23 43.62
C ILE A 380 47.76 -68.69 44.61
N VAL A 381 47.07 -67.59 44.30
CA VAL A 381 45.86 -67.18 45.03
C VAL A 381 44.80 -66.63 44.08
N ALA A 382 43.71 -67.38 43.94
CA ALA A 382 42.41 -66.88 43.52
C ALA A 382 41.88 -65.90 44.58
N SER A 383 41.26 -64.79 44.19
CA SER A 383 40.56 -63.94 45.15
C SER A 383 39.25 -63.39 44.60
N SER A 384 38.18 -63.94 45.16
CA SER A 384 36.85 -63.37 45.22
C SER A 384 36.80 -62.36 46.38
N ARG A 385 36.27 -61.17 46.10
CA ARG A 385 35.54 -60.21 46.96
C ARG A 385 35.90 -60.12 48.45
N THR A 386 36.40 -58.96 48.91
CA THR A 386 35.71 -57.92 49.70
C THR A 386 36.74 -57.04 50.42
N ALA A 387 36.69 -55.72 50.20
CA ALA A 387 37.10 -54.70 51.16
C ALA A 387 36.45 -53.37 50.77
N CYS A 388 35.60 -52.86 51.66
CA CYS A 388 35.02 -51.53 51.58
C CYS A 388 36.12 -50.47 51.73
N ILE A 389 36.02 -49.40 50.93
CA ILE A 389 36.65 -48.12 51.27
C ILE A 389 35.50 -47.10 51.27
N ASP A 390 35.13 -46.67 52.47
CA ASP A 390 34.28 -45.50 52.68
C ASP A 390 35.01 -44.26 52.12
N PHE A 391 34.33 -43.51 51.27
CA PHE A 391 34.67 -42.11 51.02
C PHE A 391 33.40 -41.28 51.16
N ASP A 392 33.38 -40.51 52.24
CA ASP A 392 32.31 -39.61 52.65
C ASP A 392 32.14 -38.50 51.60
N LEU A 393 31.01 -38.49 50.90
CA LEU A 393 30.62 -37.46 49.94
C LEU A 393 29.56 -36.54 50.56
N SER A 394 29.93 -35.85 51.64
CA SER A 394 29.07 -34.88 52.32
C SER A 394 29.42 -33.44 51.91
N SER A 395 29.12 -33.06 50.65
CA SER A 395 28.86 -31.65 50.30
C SER A 395 28.27 -31.47 48.90
N LEU A 396 27.15 -32.13 48.59
CA LEU A 396 26.20 -31.63 47.58
C LEU A 396 24.78 -31.93 48.04
N GLN A 397 24.38 -31.26 49.12
CA GLN A 397 23.00 -31.22 49.59
C GLN A 397 22.12 -30.46 48.58
N ARG A 398 21.23 -31.23 47.93
CA ARG A 398 19.84 -30.94 47.49
C ARG A 398 19.55 -29.69 46.66
N ARG A 399 18.96 -29.90 45.48
CA ARG A 399 17.48 -29.98 45.31
C ARG A 399 17.10 -30.40 43.89
N SER A 400 16.74 -31.68 43.73
CA SER A 400 15.60 -32.07 42.89
C SER A 400 14.51 -32.50 43.86
N CYS A 401 13.36 -31.82 43.80
CA CYS A 401 12.17 -32.20 44.55
C CYS A 401 11.45 -33.31 43.80
N ARG A 402 11.08 -34.40 44.48
CA ARG A 402 9.67 -34.57 44.86
C ARG A 402 9.47 -35.71 45.87
N LEU A 403 8.59 -35.37 46.79
CA LEU A 403 8.01 -36.09 47.90
C LEU A 403 7.16 -37.27 47.37
N SER A 404 7.28 -38.44 48.00
CA SER A 404 6.27 -39.51 47.93
C SER A 404 5.89 -39.85 49.35
N ASN A 405 4.64 -39.60 49.73
CA ASN A 405 3.98 -40.24 50.86
C ASN A 405 2.81 -41.09 50.36
N SER A 406 2.62 -42.18 51.07
CA SER A 406 1.90 -43.41 50.82
C SER A 406 0.36 -43.32 50.80
N HIS A 407 -0.30 -44.17 50.00
CA HIS A 407 -1.11 -45.33 50.43
C HIS A 407 -2.19 -45.72 49.40
N THR A 408 -2.63 -46.98 49.52
CA THR A 408 -3.84 -47.62 48.98
C THR A 408 -3.83 -48.19 47.56
N SER A 409 -4.66 -49.22 47.44
CA SER A 409 -4.50 -50.48 46.71
C SER A 409 -5.42 -50.61 45.49
N ILE A 410 -5.23 -51.71 44.75
CA ILE A 410 -6.18 -52.45 43.87
C ILE A 410 -5.97 -52.29 42.35
N SER A 411 -6.29 -53.42 41.68
CA SER A 411 -5.91 -54.00 40.38
C SER A 411 -5.88 -53.16 39.11
N ILE A 412 -4.99 -53.62 38.22
CA ILE A 412 -4.91 -53.35 36.78
C ILE A 412 -6.07 -54.07 36.05
N ASN A 413 -6.83 -53.33 35.23
CA ASN A 413 -7.41 -53.85 34.00
C ASN A 413 -6.83 -53.03 32.83
N ASP A 414 -6.50 -53.73 31.73
CA ASP A 414 -5.78 -53.29 30.53
C ASP A 414 -6.30 -51.98 29.87
N PRO A 415 -5.48 -51.27 29.07
CA PRO A 415 -5.47 -51.55 27.62
C PRO A 415 -4.12 -51.38 26.89
N LEU A 416 -3.96 -52.23 25.87
CA LEU A 416 -3.13 -52.00 24.68
C LEU A 416 -3.41 -50.61 24.06
N ASP A 417 -2.36 -49.84 23.74
CA ASP A 417 -2.10 -49.18 22.44
C ASP A 417 -1.01 -48.06 22.50
N LEU A 418 -0.41 -47.79 23.67
CA LEU A 418 0.57 -46.69 23.82
C LEU A 418 2.02 -47.08 23.45
N ASP A 419 2.35 -48.37 23.41
CA ASP A 419 3.73 -48.86 23.23
C ASP A 419 4.21 -48.82 21.76
N TYR A 420 3.27 -48.76 20.80
CA TYR A 420 3.61 -48.78 19.36
C TYR A 420 4.05 -47.40 18.83
N LEU A 421 3.57 -46.31 19.43
CA LEU A 421 3.98 -44.95 19.08
C LEU A 421 5.27 -44.51 19.77
N GLU A 422 5.58 -45.05 20.95
CA GLU A 422 6.78 -44.71 21.71
C GLU A 422 8.05 -45.33 21.08
N LYS A 423 7.97 -46.60 20.65
CA LYS A 423 9.05 -47.29 19.91
C LYS A 423 9.46 -46.60 18.61
N ARG A 424 8.53 -45.93 17.91
CA ARG A 424 8.83 -45.21 16.65
C ARG A 424 9.56 -43.89 16.89
N LYS A 425 9.26 -43.21 18.01
CA LYS A 425 10.02 -42.03 18.47
C LYS A 425 11.42 -42.42 18.95
N GLU A 426 11.55 -43.51 19.71
CA GLU A 426 12.86 -44.02 20.17
C GLU A 426 13.78 -44.42 19.04
N LYS A 427 13.31 -45.17 18.01
CA LYS A 427 14.15 -45.58 16.87
C LYS A 427 14.71 -44.39 16.09
N ARG A 428 13.90 -43.35 15.87
CA ARG A 428 14.34 -42.13 15.15
C ARG A 428 15.34 -41.32 15.98
N TRP A 429 15.15 -41.27 17.30
CA TRP A 429 16.10 -40.67 18.24
C TRP A 429 17.41 -41.45 18.35
N PHE A 430 17.37 -42.79 18.34
CA PHE A 430 18.56 -43.65 18.37
C PHE A 430 19.44 -43.46 17.13
N THR A 431 18.81 -43.28 15.97
CA THR A 431 19.52 -43.06 14.70
C THR A 431 20.26 -41.72 14.71
N LEU A 432 19.61 -40.66 15.20
CA LEU A 432 20.22 -39.33 15.35
C LEU A 432 21.33 -39.32 16.42
N LYS A 433 21.13 -40.04 17.54
CA LYS A 433 22.08 -40.15 18.65
C LYS A 433 23.36 -40.90 18.24
N ASN A 434 23.23 -41.95 17.42
CA ASN A 434 24.39 -42.64 16.83
C ASN A 434 25.14 -41.80 15.79
N LEU A 435 24.42 -40.98 15.02
CA LEU A 435 25.03 -40.08 14.02
C LEU A 435 25.81 -38.94 14.69
N LEU A 436 25.28 -38.40 15.79
CA LEU A 436 25.95 -37.40 16.64
C LEU A 436 27.13 -37.97 17.44
N ASN A 437 27.04 -39.22 17.92
CA ASN A 437 28.12 -39.86 18.68
C ASN A 437 29.32 -40.29 17.82
N LYS A 438 29.16 -40.40 16.49
CA LYS A 438 30.26 -40.73 15.56
C LYS A 438 31.11 -39.51 15.15
N CYS A 439 30.62 -38.29 15.42
CA CYS A 439 31.41 -37.08 15.23
C CYS A 439 32.41 -36.93 16.39
N ARG A 440 33.70 -37.09 16.11
CA ARG A 440 34.79 -36.77 17.04
C ARG A 440 34.83 -35.25 17.21
N LEU A 441 33.98 -34.71 18.09
CA LEU A 441 33.86 -33.28 18.35
C LEU A 441 35.21 -32.74 18.81
N THR A 442 35.88 -32.01 17.93
CA THR A 442 37.15 -31.34 18.23
C THR A 442 36.91 -29.84 18.13
N LYS A 443 37.63 -28.99 18.87
CA LYS A 443 37.52 -27.52 18.73
C LYS A 443 37.63 -27.05 17.28
N LYS A 444 38.50 -27.71 16.50
CA LYS A 444 38.65 -27.50 15.04
C LYS A 444 37.37 -27.80 14.26
N SER A 445 36.61 -28.84 14.62
CA SER A 445 35.33 -29.18 13.94
C SER A 445 34.24 -28.11 14.12
N ILE A 446 34.17 -27.46 15.30
CA ILE A 446 33.23 -26.35 15.53
C ILE A 446 33.62 -25.13 14.69
N GLN A 447 34.91 -24.84 14.60
CA GLN A 447 35.41 -23.70 13.82
C GLN A 447 35.24 -23.91 12.31
N ILE A 448 35.48 -25.13 11.82
CA ILE A 448 35.21 -25.52 10.43
C ILE A 448 33.71 -25.44 10.13
N PHE A 449 32.86 -25.99 11.02
CA PHE A 449 31.40 -25.90 10.88
C PHE A 449 30.92 -24.45 10.82
N HIS A 450 31.44 -23.59 11.71
CA HIS A 450 31.14 -22.17 11.73
C HIS A 450 31.49 -21.50 10.39
N TRP A 451 32.70 -21.75 9.90
CA TRP A 451 33.21 -21.15 8.67
C TRP A 451 32.43 -21.63 7.43
N ILE A 452 32.12 -22.92 7.35
CA ILE A 452 31.33 -23.50 6.26
C ILE A 452 29.92 -22.89 6.22
N PHE A 453 29.22 -22.84 7.36
CA PHE A 453 27.89 -22.22 7.43
C PHE A 453 27.93 -20.75 7.04
N GLN A 454 28.99 -20.04 7.42
CA GLN A 454 29.16 -18.62 7.11
C GLN A 454 29.36 -18.39 5.61
N MET A 455 30.21 -19.18 4.95
CA MET A 455 30.44 -19.08 3.50
C MET A 455 29.20 -19.45 2.69
N ILE A 456 28.52 -20.55 3.03
CA ILE A 456 27.30 -20.99 2.33
C ILE A 456 26.20 -19.93 2.45
N PHE A 457 26.01 -19.39 3.66
CA PHE A 457 25.01 -18.37 3.90
C PHE A 457 25.26 -17.11 3.07
N MET A 458 26.50 -16.61 3.06
CA MET A 458 26.83 -15.38 2.35
C MET A 458 26.67 -15.56 0.83
N ILE A 459 27.12 -16.69 0.28
CA ILE A 459 26.98 -17.01 -1.15
C ILE A 459 25.50 -17.17 -1.54
N ALA A 460 24.71 -17.85 -0.72
CA ALA A 460 23.29 -18.03 -0.99
C ALA A 460 22.53 -16.69 -0.96
N PHE A 461 22.81 -15.84 0.02
CA PHE A 461 22.16 -14.54 0.14
C PHE A 461 22.55 -13.58 -0.98
N THR A 462 23.84 -13.51 -1.36
CA THR A 462 24.26 -12.67 -2.49
C THR A 462 23.69 -13.16 -3.81
N SER A 463 23.65 -14.47 -4.04
CA SER A 463 23.00 -15.06 -5.22
C SER A 463 21.51 -14.73 -5.27
N PHE A 464 20.82 -14.78 -4.12
CA PHE A 464 19.41 -14.39 -4.03
C PHE A 464 19.21 -12.91 -4.36
N CYS A 465 20.00 -12.01 -3.75
CA CYS A 465 19.91 -10.58 -4.03
C CYS A 465 20.13 -10.28 -5.51
N LEU A 466 21.16 -10.89 -6.12
CA LEU A 466 21.45 -10.70 -7.55
C LEU A 466 20.27 -11.16 -8.42
N PHE A 467 19.72 -12.34 -8.14
CA PHE A 467 18.56 -12.85 -8.87
C PHE A 467 17.32 -11.95 -8.70
N TYR A 468 17.06 -11.51 -7.47
CA TYR A 468 15.92 -10.65 -7.15
C TYR A 468 15.95 -9.32 -7.92
N PHE A 469 17.09 -8.61 -7.87
CA PHE A 469 17.22 -7.31 -8.53
C PHE A 469 17.38 -7.38 -10.05
N LEU A 470 17.73 -8.54 -10.62
CA LEU A 470 17.73 -8.73 -12.07
C LEU A 470 16.36 -9.15 -12.61
N LEU A 471 15.60 -9.94 -11.86
CA LEU A 471 14.36 -10.53 -12.35
C LEU A 471 13.16 -9.59 -12.16
N TYR A 472 12.94 -9.10 -10.94
CA TYR A 472 11.71 -8.37 -10.61
C TYR A 472 11.54 -7.05 -11.37
N PRO A 473 12.57 -6.20 -11.56
CA PRO A 473 12.43 -4.97 -12.35
C PRO A 473 12.17 -5.20 -13.84
N ASN A 474 12.49 -6.40 -14.35
CA ASN A 474 12.31 -6.74 -15.76
C ASN A 474 11.01 -7.52 -16.03
N MET A 475 10.24 -7.86 -14.99
CA MET A 475 8.93 -8.47 -15.18
C MET A 475 7.92 -7.42 -15.61
N GLN A 476 7.51 -7.47 -16.87
CA GLN A 476 6.40 -6.66 -17.38
C GLN A 476 5.10 -7.40 -17.11
N VAL A 477 4.26 -6.86 -16.23
CA VAL A 477 2.86 -7.29 -16.10
C VAL A 477 2.05 -6.42 -17.04
N ASN A 478 1.35 -7.06 -17.98
CA ASN A 478 0.36 -6.38 -18.79
C ASN A 478 -0.84 -6.08 -17.89
N MET A 479 -1.17 -4.81 -17.75
CA MET A 479 -2.40 -4.38 -17.09
C MET A 479 -3.54 -4.60 -18.08
N GLU A 480 -4.31 -5.67 -17.88
CA GLU A 480 -5.47 -5.99 -18.70
C GLU A 480 -6.69 -5.24 -18.15
N ASP A 481 -7.04 -4.11 -18.78
CA ASP A 481 -8.31 -3.42 -18.59
C ASP A 481 -8.95 -3.19 -19.96
N GLU A 482 -10.12 -3.79 -20.22
CA GLU A 482 -10.77 -3.76 -21.53
C GLU A 482 -11.20 -2.35 -21.95
N GLU A 483 -11.50 -1.49 -20.96
CA GLU A 483 -11.95 -0.10 -21.15
C GLU A 483 -10.78 0.84 -21.48
N CYS A 484 -9.59 0.53 -20.95
CA CYS A 484 -8.33 1.24 -21.18
C CYS A 484 -7.38 0.40 -22.05
N ASP A 485 -7.91 -0.27 -23.08
CA ASP A 485 -7.05 -0.95 -24.05
C ASP A 485 -6.26 0.08 -24.86
N ARG A 486 -4.93 0.02 -24.72
CA ARG A 486 -3.99 0.91 -25.42
C ARG A 486 -4.14 0.86 -26.94
N THR A 487 -4.61 -0.24 -27.51
CA THR A 487 -4.80 -0.38 -28.98
C THR A 487 -6.06 0.33 -29.49
N LYS A 488 -7.03 0.58 -28.60
CA LYS A 488 -8.29 1.28 -28.90
C LYS A 488 -8.21 2.78 -28.57
N SER A 489 -7.03 3.29 -28.24
CA SER A 489 -6.86 4.69 -27.86
C SER A 489 -7.12 5.62 -29.05
N GLU A 490 -7.89 6.67 -28.80
CA GLU A 490 -8.19 7.69 -29.80
C GLU A 490 -7.11 8.79 -29.84
N TRP A 491 -6.47 9.02 -28.69
CA TRP A 491 -5.47 10.08 -28.55
C TRP A 491 -4.52 9.80 -27.38
N PHE A 492 -3.24 10.12 -27.57
CA PHE A 492 -2.22 10.11 -26.52
C PHE A 492 -1.84 11.55 -26.17
N ALA A 493 -1.79 11.87 -24.87
CA ALA A 493 -1.33 13.17 -24.43
C ALA A 493 0.19 13.30 -24.60
N GLU A 494 0.62 14.41 -25.19
CA GLU A 494 2.03 14.81 -25.19
C GLU A 494 2.36 15.39 -23.81
N ILE A 495 3.38 14.83 -23.15
CA ILE A 495 3.84 15.28 -21.84
C ILE A 495 4.81 16.45 -22.07
N THR A 496 4.28 17.67 -22.13
CA THR A 496 5.05 18.91 -22.35
C THR A 496 5.54 19.55 -21.05
#